data_AF-A0A0D2D7E2-F1
#
_entry.id   AF-A0A0D2D7E2-F1
#
_cell.length_a   1.000
_cell.length_b   1.000
_cell.length_c   1.000
_cell.angle_alpha   90.00
_cell.angle_beta   90.00
_cell.angle_gamma   90.00
#
_symmetry.space_group_name_H-M   'P 1'
#
loop_
_entity.id
_entity.type
_entity.pdbx_description
1 polymer ?
#
loop_
_entity_poly.entity_id
_entity_poly.type
_entity_poly.pdbx_seq_one_letter_code
_entity_poly.pdbx_strand_id
1 'polypeptide(L)'
;MNAQEVSKFVDDSLWPRRLLHVPTMTSYPWTPGDVYGGHTRPNYLAFSYTWGRWRLDEEENPSVKALPVQGITWRMPRVHPAHFTVEEFERTIRALPALQPYMFQVDFVWLDIACIDQTPGSKESAAEIGRQAKIFQNAFCTFAWLTSHAEPCDEEYVEATYRLEKSISEIMSEEPYTSRSVEHDFANFLNFLTDDPWFTSLWTLQEAFLCPEVIFLARNGQVWLKGNPGEEIPRLKEILMWIEFLTSIVQDSRRNFNLHSSPEIQGALERSGLIGLLLGSPMVLLSVAYHRQATSELDRVYGIMQVFNLRLGISRPEADTTKRFTLAELEDELGQELFKQYPVMSQLHIFTQIPDKGKGWRVGQYSKMASDLNWDVYDHLKSSRHRMTASAQFSTTLVDENLWGSFTGRTCLLHEFEAAWTAYDKLIDPMRVPFEIALDVPSPRRPVDDRQYHLETLQSLLREHDDAIVLLLGCCESTWALGRRPASWKPCHAVGLILIPYADSEVRNGTYWQRRGVVSWKLGEPRYPAEMRMFLQGETDSWTATSGIFG
;
A
#
# COMPACT_ATOMS: atom_id res chain seq x y z
N MET A 1 17.64 45.14 -8.23
CA MET A 1 16.92 43.96 -7.69
C MET A 1 16.87 44.12 -6.18
N ASN A 2 15.67 44.20 -5.61
CA ASN A 2 15.48 44.41 -4.17
C ASN A 2 15.91 43.15 -3.41
N ALA A 3 16.76 43.31 -2.39
CA ALA A 3 17.27 42.24 -1.54
C ALA A 3 16.20 41.59 -0.62
N GLN A 4 14.92 41.89 -0.82
CA GLN A 4 13.78 41.34 -0.06
C GLN A 4 13.00 40.25 -0.82
N GLU A 5 13.38 39.89 -2.05
CA GLU A 5 12.83 38.73 -2.77
C GLU A 5 13.67 37.45 -2.63
N VAL A 6 14.74 37.49 -1.83
CA VAL A 6 15.53 36.30 -1.50
C VAL A 6 14.88 35.60 -0.31
N SER A 7 14.67 34.28 -0.42
CA SER A 7 14.31 33.36 0.69
C SER A 7 12.82 33.07 0.94
N LYS A 8 12.07 32.66 -0.09
CA LYS A 8 10.98 31.69 0.15
C LYS A 8 11.44 30.32 -0.31
N PHE A 9 11.36 29.34 0.59
CA PHE A 9 11.55 27.93 0.26
C PHE A 9 10.58 27.55 -0.87
N VAL A 10 11.08 26.82 -1.86
CA VAL A 10 10.27 26.37 -2.99
C VAL A 10 9.55 25.09 -2.57
N ASP A 11 8.22 25.13 -2.49
CA ASP A 11 7.42 23.98 -2.01
C ASP A 11 7.55 22.71 -2.87
N ASP A 12 8.01 22.85 -4.10
CA ASP A 12 8.35 21.76 -5.02
C ASP A 12 9.82 21.33 -4.98
N SER A 13 10.63 21.92 -4.10
CA SER A 13 12.02 21.49 -3.89
C SER A 13 12.09 20.01 -3.54
N LEU A 14 13.03 19.27 -4.11
CA LEU A 14 13.31 17.88 -3.74
C LEU A 14 14.02 17.77 -2.37
N TRP A 15 14.54 18.90 -1.88
CA TRP A 15 15.40 18.98 -0.71
C TRP A 15 14.60 19.27 0.57
N PRO A 16 14.87 18.61 1.71
CA PRO A 16 14.16 18.88 2.96
C PRO A 16 14.29 20.33 3.41
N ARG A 17 13.34 20.87 4.16
CA ARG A 17 13.49 22.22 4.74
C ARG A 17 14.66 22.30 5.71
N ARG A 18 15.02 21.18 6.34
CA ARG A 18 16.11 21.09 7.29
C ARG A 18 16.78 19.73 7.24
N LEU A 19 18.07 19.71 7.57
CA LEU A 19 18.85 18.48 7.73
C LEU A 19 19.67 18.55 9.02
N LEU A 20 19.74 17.44 9.75
CA LEU A 20 20.60 17.31 10.92
C LEU A 20 22.01 16.93 10.48
N HIS A 21 22.98 17.79 10.75
CA HIS A 21 24.40 17.46 10.61
C HIS A 21 24.87 16.68 11.85
N VAL A 22 25.14 15.39 11.67
CA VAL A 22 25.42 14.43 12.75
C VAL A 22 26.66 14.78 13.57
N PRO A 23 27.81 15.19 12.98
CA PRO A 23 29.01 15.53 13.76
C PRO A 23 28.77 16.64 14.79
N THR A 24 28.00 17.67 14.42
CA THR A 24 27.74 18.84 15.30
C THR A 24 26.41 18.75 16.04
N MET A 25 25.56 17.76 15.73
CA MET A 25 24.17 17.68 16.16
C MET A 25 23.39 18.98 15.92
N THR A 26 23.64 19.63 14.78
CA THR A 26 22.99 20.90 14.40
C THR A 26 22.03 20.66 13.25
N SER A 27 20.75 21.01 13.44
CA SER A 27 19.76 21.04 12.37
C SER A 27 19.93 22.34 11.59
N TYR A 28 20.36 22.25 10.34
CA TYR A 28 20.53 23.41 9.48
C TYR A 28 19.27 23.63 8.63
N PRO A 29 18.75 24.87 8.53
CA PRO A 29 17.71 25.19 7.58
C PRO A 29 18.26 25.23 6.15
N TRP A 30 17.40 24.89 5.20
CA TRP A 30 17.64 25.09 3.77
C TRP A 30 17.79 26.59 3.48
N THR A 31 18.73 26.91 2.60
CA THR A 31 18.90 28.25 2.02
C THR A 31 19.00 28.15 0.50
N PRO A 32 18.73 29.24 -0.25
CA PRO A 32 18.72 29.22 -1.71
C PRO A 32 19.97 28.57 -2.31
N GLY A 33 19.76 27.66 -3.27
CA GLY A 33 20.82 26.83 -3.84
C GLY A 33 21.00 25.48 -3.14
N ASP A 34 20.03 25.04 -2.33
CA ASP A 34 20.06 23.77 -1.61
C ASP A 34 21.23 23.68 -0.63
N VAL A 35 21.46 24.78 0.10
CA VAL A 35 22.59 24.92 1.00
C VAL A 35 22.16 24.76 2.46
N TYR A 36 22.90 23.94 3.22
CA TYR A 36 22.68 23.64 4.63
C TYR A 36 23.96 23.88 5.41
N GLY A 37 24.02 24.92 6.23
CA GLY A 37 25.22 25.21 7.04
C GLY A 37 26.50 25.39 6.21
N GLY A 38 26.39 25.85 4.96
CA GLY A 38 27.50 25.98 4.02
C GLY A 38 27.74 24.76 3.10
N HIS A 39 27.05 23.64 3.35
CA HIS A 39 27.13 22.46 2.50
C HIS A 39 26.11 22.56 1.37
N THR A 40 26.58 22.54 0.12
CA THR A 40 25.70 22.61 -1.07
C THR A 40 25.26 21.21 -1.47
N ARG A 41 23.94 20.97 -1.53
CA ARG A 41 23.34 19.70 -1.96
C ARG A 41 23.97 18.46 -1.28
N PRO A 42 24.09 18.44 0.06
CA PRO A 42 24.69 17.30 0.73
C PRO A 42 23.80 16.06 0.56
N ASN A 43 24.36 14.90 0.25
CA ASN A 43 23.61 13.65 0.42
C ASN A 43 23.13 13.56 1.88
N TYR A 44 21.99 12.90 2.09
CA TYR A 44 21.45 12.69 3.44
C TYR A 44 20.85 11.28 3.58
N LEU A 45 20.88 10.76 4.80
CA LEU A 45 20.21 9.53 5.20
C LEU A 45 18.82 9.87 5.72
N ALA A 46 17.82 9.01 5.50
CA ALA A 46 16.53 9.13 6.19
C ALA A 46 16.47 8.12 7.34
N PHE A 47 15.99 8.56 8.50
CA PHE A 47 15.88 7.71 9.69
C PHE A 47 14.43 7.60 10.13
N SER A 48 13.92 6.37 10.07
CA SER A 48 12.56 5.98 10.43
C SER A 48 12.56 5.28 11.79
N TYR A 49 11.64 5.69 12.66
CA TYR A 49 11.52 5.22 14.04
C TYR A 49 10.15 5.63 14.58
N THR A 50 9.82 5.22 15.80
CA THR A 50 8.48 5.46 16.36
C THR A 50 8.51 6.35 17.60
N TRP A 51 8.94 7.60 17.52
CA TRP A 51 9.00 8.48 18.71
C TRP A 51 7.63 9.00 19.15
N GLY A 52 6.75 9.34 18.21
CA GLY A 52 5.50 10.08 18.49
C GLY A 52 4.57 9.43 19.52
N ARG A 53 4.45 8.09 19.53
CA ARG A 53 3.58 7.36 20.45
C ARG A 53 4.06 7.33 21.91
N TRP A 54 5.35 7.59 22.13
CA TRP A 54 5.97 7.65 23.46
C TRP A 54 6.45 9.06 23.79
N ARG A 55 5.95 10.07 23.07
CA ARG A 55 6.23 11.46 23.38
C ARG A 55 5.70 11.78 24.77
N LEU A 56 6.57 12.28 25.64
CA LEU A 56 6.17 12.74 26.97
C LEU A 56 5.53 14.13 26.89
N ASP A 57 4.45 14.33 27.65
CA ASP A 57 3.90 15.65 27.92
C ASP A 57 4.85 16.50 28.78
N GLU A 58 4.63 17.81 28.88
CA GLU A 58 5.58 18.70 29.54
C GLU A 58 5.80 18.37 31.03
N GLU A 59 4.76 17.92 31.71
CA GLU A 59 4.75 17.62 33.14
C GLU A 59 5.21 16.18 33.45
N GLU A 60 5.20 15.30 32.47
CA GLU A 60 5.48 13.88 32.66
C GLU A 60 6.98 13.61 32.74
N ASN A 61 7.44 12.90 33.78
CA ASN A 61 8.85 12.49 33.94
C ASN A 61 9.87 13.62 33.66
N PRO A 62 9.82 14.78 34.36
CA PRO A 62 10.58 15.98 34.01
C PRO A 62 12.11 15.82 34.04
N SER A 63 12.62 14.76 34.67
CA SER A 63 14.05 14.41 34.68
C SER A 63 14.56 13.87 33.35
N VAL A 64 13.68 13.34 32.49
CA VAL A 64 14.04 12.87 31.17
C VAL A 64 14.44 14.06 30.31
N LYS A 65 15.65 14.03 29.75
CA LYS A 65 16.16 15.07 28.87
C LYS A 65 15.65 14.85 27.44
N ALA A 66 15.63 15.92 26.65
CA ALA A 66 15.39 15.83 25.21
C ALA A 66 16.72 15.59 24.47
N LEU A 67 16.64 15.17 23.20
CA LEU A 67 17.82 15.07 22.32
C LEU A 67 18.49 16.45 22.17
N PRO A 68 19.82 16.58 22.36
CA PRO A 68 20.50 17.88 22.41
C PRO A 68 20.79 18.44 21.01
N VAL A 69 19.74 18.68 20.21
CA VAL A 69 19.85 19.24 18.86
C VAL A 69 19.98 20.75 18.91
N GLN A 70 20.94 21.28 18.16
CA GLN A 70 21.19 22.71 18.00
C GLN A 70 20.55 23.26 16.72
N GLY A 71 20.38 24.58 16.64
CA GLY A 71 19.92 25.27 15.44
C GLY A 71 18.40 25.27 15.22
N ILE A 72 17.62 24.68 16.11
CA ILE A 72 16.16 24.67 16.08
C ILE A 72 15.56 25.78 16.97
N THR A 73 14.35 26.22 16.65
CA THR A 73 13.61 27.27 17.39
C THR A 73 12.47 26.72 18.24
N TRP A 74 12.12 25.44 18.07
CA TRP A 74 11.07 24.77 18.84
C TRP A 74 11.65 23.97 20.00
N ARG A 75 10.80 23.65 20.96
CA ARG A 75 11.12 22.74 22.05
C ARG A 75 11.21 21.31 21.50
N MET A 76 12.37 20.68 21.67
CA MET A 76 12.55 19.26 21.29
C MET A 76 11.63 18.37 22.14
N PRO A 77 10.80 17.50 21.54
CA PRO A 77 10.01 16.53 22.28
C PRO A 77 10.90 15.58 23.09
N ARG A 78 10.35 15.06 24.18
CA ARG A 78 10.98 14.02 25.01
C ARG A 78 10.32 12.68 24.75
N VAL A 79 10.98 11.57 25.09
CA VAL A 79 10.49 10.21 24.87
C VAL A 79 10.46 9.42 26.18
N HIS A 80 9.45 8.58 26.35
CA HIS A 80 9.32 7.73 27.53
C HIS A 80 10.40 6.64 27.54
N PRO A 81 11.26 6.55 28.59
CA PRO A 81 12.41 5.63 28.62
C PRO A 81 12.06 4.13 28.54
N ALA A 82 10.82 3.75 28.85
CA ALA A 82 10.34 2.37 28.67
C ALA A 82 10.33 1.91 27.20
N HIS A 83 10.31 2.85 26.25
CA HIS A 83 10.48 2.53 24.83
C HIS A 83 11.97 2.49 24.49
N PHE A 84 12.65 3.65 24.55
CA PHE A 84 14.10 3.78 24.46
C PHE A 84 14.57 5.06 25.16
N THR A 85 15.87 5.15 25.45
CA THR A 85 16.48 6.33 26.05
C THR A 85 17.04 7.29 24.99
N VAL A 86 17.18 8.57 25.35
CA VAL A 86 17.79 9.56 24.46
C VAL A 86 19.23 9.20 24.12
N GLU A 87 19.95 8.58 25.06
CA GLU A 87 21.32 8.11 24.85
C GLU A 87 21.38 6.95 23.84
N GLU A 88 20.42 6.03 23.85
CA GLU A 88 20.29 4.98 22.84
C GLU A 88 20.02 5.57 21.44
N PHE A 89 19.09 6.54 21.36
CA PHE A 89 18.75 7.19 20.11
C PHE A 89 19.91 8.02 19.54
N GLU A 90 20.57 8.82 20.37
CA GLU A 90 21.72 9.62 19.96
C GLU A 90 22.87 8.73 19.47
N ARG A 91 23.16 7.64 20.19
CA ARG A 91 24.17 6.67 19.76
C ARG A 91 23.85 6.09 18.39
N THR A 92 22.58 5.73 18.15
CA THR A 92 22.13 5.18 16.88
C THR A 92 22.28 6.20 15.75
N ILE A 93 21.82 7.44 15.94
CA ILE A 93 22.00 8.53 14.95
C ILE A 93 23.47 8.71 14.58
N ARG A 94 24.36 8.71 15.57
CA ARG A 94 25.80 8.88 15.36
C ARG A 94 26.45 7.70 14.62
N ALA A 95 25.85 6.52 14.67
CA ALA A 95 26.35 5.34 13.97
C ALA A 95 25.94 5.33 12.49
N LEU A 96 24.82 5.95 12.10
CA LEU A 96 24.26 5.87 10.75
C LEU A 96 25.28 6.16 9.62
N PRO A 97 26.12 7.22 9.67
CA PRO A 97 27.09 7.51 8.61
C PRO A 97 28.09 6.38 8.34
N ALA A 98 28.34 5.52 9.33
CA ALA A 98 29.25 4.39 9.21
C ALA A 98 28.58 3.09 8.74
N LEU A 99 27.24 3.03 8.75
CA LEU A 99 26.46 1.83 8.42
C LEU A 99 25.98 1.80 6.96
N GLN A 100 26.10 2.90 6.24
CA GLN A 100 25.71 2.95 4.84
C GLN A 100 26.57 2.01 3.98
N PRO A 101 25.99 1.37 2.95
CA PRO A 101 26.70 0.38 2.14
C PRO A 101 27.70 0.99 1.13
N TYR A 102 27.85 2.32 1.11
CA TYR A 102 28.60 3.05 0.08
C TYR A 102 29.91 3.65 0.61
N MET A 103 30.89 3.81 -0.28
CA MET A 103 32.24 4.30 0.07
C MET A 103 32.31 5.79 0.47
N PHE A 104 31.24 6.57 0.28
CA PHE A 104 31.23 8.00 0.57
C PHE A 104 30.57 8.28 1.91
N GLN A 105 31.23 9.02 2.79
CA GLN A 105 30.66 9.43 4.09
C GLN A 105 29.49 10.41 3.90
N VAL A 106 28.35 10.13 4.54
CA VAL A 106 27.16 10.98 4.53
C VAL A 106 26.88 11.45 5.96
N ASP A 107 27.19 12.70 6.24
CA ASP A 107 27.11 13.28 7.58
C ASP A 107 25.75 13.93 7.91
N PHE A 108 24.83 13.96 6.94
CA PHE A 108 23.51 14.54 7.13
C PHE A 108 22.44 13.46 7.27
N VAL A 109 21.54 13.67 8.21
CA VAL A 109 20.39 12.81 8.47
C VAL A 109 19.12 13.66 8.46
N TRP A 110 18.07 13.14 7.85
CA TRP A 110 16.72 13.63 8.03
C TRP A 110 15.98 12.75 9.04
N LEU A 111 15.42 13.39 10.07
CA LEU A 111 14.60 12.75 11.09
C LEU A 111 13.59 13.77 11.64
N ASP A 112 12.35 13.34 11.88
CA ASP A 112 11.20 14.24 12.04
C ASP A 112 11.34 15.23 13.21
N ILE A 113 11.74 14.80 14.40
CA ILE A 113 11.80 15.65 15.60
C ILE A 113 12.85 16.79 15.49
N ALA A 114 13.86 16.61 14.63
CA ALA A 114 14.94 17.56 14.41
C ALA A 114 14.81 18.36 13.11
N CYS A 115 14.03 17.86 12.14
CA CYS A 115 13.91 18.47 10.81
C CYS A 115 12.53 19.07 10.53
N ILE A 116 11.51 18.71 11.32
CA ILE A 116 10.17 19.28 11.26
C ILE A 116 9.92 20.09 12.52
N ASP A 117 9.37 21.30 12.34
CA ASP A 117 8.91 22.12 13.45
C ASP A 117 7.86 21.38 14.28
N GLN A 118 8.14 21.18 15.57
CA GLN A 118 7.28 20.44 16.50
C GLN A 118 6.25 21.33 17.22
N THR A 119 6.15 22.61 16.83
CA THR A 119 5.18 23.56 17.39
C THR A 119 3.76 23.22 16.91
N PRO A 120 2.78 23.03 17.82
CA PRO A 120 1.40 22.74 17.46
C PRO A 120 0.81 23.80 16.52
N GLY A 121 0.17 23.36 15.43
CA GLY A 121 -0.47 24.24 14.45
C GLY A 121 0.49 25.01 13.54
N SER A 122 1.79 24.68 13.54
CA SER A 122 2.76 25.32 12.64
C SER A 122 2.47 25.01 11.17
N LYS A 123 2.34 26.07 10.35
CA LYS A 123 2.18 25.95 8.89
C LYS A 123 3.37 25.27 8.23
N GLU A 124 4.58 25.53 8.74
CA GLU A 124 5.80 24.90 8.24
C GLU A 124 5.81 23.40 8.53
N SER A 125 5.35 23.00 9.72
CA SER A 125 5.17 21.60 10.09
C SER A 125 4.21 20.88 9.14
N ALA A 126 3.01 21.42 8.94
CA ALA A 126 2.02 20.85 8.02
C ALA A 126 2.53 20.75 6.58
N ALA A 127 3.26 21.76 6.10
CA ALA A 127 3.85 21.77 4.76
C ALA A 127 4.98 20.74 4.59
N GLU A 128 5.82 20.54 5.61
CA GLU A 128 6.92 19.57 5.57
C GLU A 128 6.42 18.13 5.79
N ILE A 129 5.42 17.91 6.64
CA ILE A 129 4.65 16.66 6.68
C ILE A 129 4.12 16.38 5.27
N GLY A 130 3.53 17.39 4.62
CA GLY A 130 3.14 17.44 3.21
C GLY A 130 4.27 17.25 2.17
N ARG A 131 5.50 16.95 2.60
CA ARG A 131 6.65 16.57 1.74
C ARG A 131 7.39 15.29 2.15
N GLN A 132 7.05 14.59 3.25
CA GLN A 132 7.81 13.42 3.73
C GLN A 132 8.06 12.38 2.63
N ALA A 133 7.08 12.09 1.78
CA ALA A 133 7.28 11.11 0.72
C ALA A 133 8.44 11.46 -0.23
N LYS A 134 8.52 12.73 -0.66
CA LYS A 134 9.61 13.22 -1.50
C LYS A 134 10.95 13.13 -0.75
N ILE A 135 10.95 13.39 0.56
CA ILE A 135 12.16 13.37 1.38
C ILE A 135 12.71 11.95 1.49
N PHE A 136 11.86 10.96 1.75
CA PHE A 136 12.27 9.56 1.83
C PHE A 136 12.74 9.04 0.46
N GLN A 137 12.03 9.34 -0.63
CA GLN A 137 12.41 8.92 -1.98
C GLN A 137 13.76 9.49 -2.47
N ASN A 138 14.14 10.68 -2.01
CA ASN A 138 15.41 11.33 -2.39
C ASN A 138 16.54 11.10 -1.38
N ALA A 139 16.29 10.37 -0.29
CA ALA A 139 17.33 10.00 0.65
C ALA A 139 18.35 9.07 -0.02
N PHE A 140 19.63 9.23 0.34
CA PHE A 140 20.71 8.38 -0.17
C PHE A 140 20.59 6.94 0.32
N CYS A 141 20.13 6.77 1.56
CA CYS A 141 19.83 5.49 2.18
C CYS A 141 18.80 5.72 3.29
N THR A 142 17.95 4.73 3.56
CA THR A 142 16.95 4.79 4.63
C THR A 142 17.23 3.70 5.65
N PHE A 143 17.13 4.05 6.93
CA PHE A 143 17.22 3.11 8.04
C PHE A 143 15.92 3.12 8.84
N ALA A 144 15.48 1.95 9.30
CA ALA A 144 14.37 1.79 10.24
C ALA A 144 14.89 1.19 11.54
N TRP A 145 14.61 1.85 12.66
CA TRP A 145 15.07 1.41 13.98
C TRP A 145 14.01 0.56 14.69
N LEU A 146 14.31 -0.72 14.85
CA LEU A 146 13.47 -1.70 15.53
C LEU A 146 13.86 -1.78 17.00
N THR A 147 13.12 -1.07 17.82
CA THR A 147 13.40 -0.86 19.25
C THR A 147 13.04 -2.04 20.16
N SER A 148 12.22 -2.98 19.68
CA SER A 148 11.86 -4.21 20.38
C SER A 148 12.94 -5.28 20.27
N HIS A 149 13.79 -5.23 19.23
CA HIS A 149 14.87 -6.20 19.05
C HIS A 149 16.18 -5.65 19.63
N ALA A 150 16.62 -6.20 20.76
CA ALA A 150 17.74 -5.67 21.51
C ALA A 150 19.07 -5.71 20.72
N GLU A 151 19.33 -6.85 20.08
CA GLU A 151 20.58 -7.16 19.40
C GLU A 151 20.33 -7.63 17.93
N PRO A 152 21.34 -7.55 17.05
CA PRO A 152 21.28 -8.16 15.72
C PRO A 152 21.04 -9.66 15.77
N CYS A 153 20.20 -10.16 14.85
CA CYS A 153 19.87 -11.57 14.71
C CYS A 153 19.57 -12.20 16.08
N ASP A 154 18.59 -11.62 16.80
CA ASP A 154 18.12 -12.13 18.09
C ASP A 154 17.94 -13.66 18.03
N GLU A 155 18.29 -14.38 19.10
CA GLU A 155 18.24 -15.84 19.14
C GLU A 155 16.85 -16.36 18.74
N GLU A 156 15.81 -15.61 19.11
CA GLU A 156 14.42 -15.89 18.74
C GLU A 156 14.16 -15.77 17.22
N TYR A 157 14.75 -14.78 16.54
CA TYR A 157 14.65 -14.66 15.08
C TYR A 157 15.30 -15.84 14.38
N VAL A 158 16.52 -16.19 14.82
CA VAL A 158 17.30 -17.28 14.23
C VAL A 158 16.55 -18.59 14.39
N GLU A 159 16.00 -18.85 15.57
CA GLU A 159 15.19 -20.04 15.85
C GLU A 159 13.91 -20.07 15.01
N ALA A 160 13.16 -18.96 14.93
CA ALA A 160 11.94 -18.87 14.13
C ALA A 160 12.21 -19.11 12.63
N THR A 161 13.28 -18.51 12.10
CA THR A 161 13.70 -18.68 10.71
C THR A 161 14.15 -20.11 10.44
N TYR A 162 14.99 -20.69 11.32
CA TYR A 162 15.46 -22.06 11.19
C TYR A 162 14.33 -23.09 11.20
N ARG A 163 13.34 -22.95 12.10
CA ARG A 163 12.16 -23.82 12.13
C ARG A 163 11.38 -23.74 10.83
N LEU A 164 11.15 -22.53 10.34
CA LEU A 164 10.41 -22.31 9.10
C LEU A 164 11.15 -22.88 7.88
N GLU A 165 12.46 -22.64 7.77
CA GLU A 165 13.31 -23.21 6.71
C GLU A 165 13.30 -24.75 6.72
N LYS A 166 13.41 -25.35 7.91
CA LYS A 166 13.32 -26.81 8.07
C LYS A 166 11.96 -27.33 7.62
N SER A 167 10.88 -26.70 8.10
CA SER A 167 9.50 -26.98 7.73
C SER A 167 9.29 -26.93 6.20
N ILE A 168 9.86 -25.94 5.52
CA ILE A 168 9.80 -25.84 4.05
C ILE A 168 10.60 -26.94 3.37
N SER A 169 11.83 -27.19 3.83
CA SER A 169 12.68 -28.24 3.27
C SER A 169 12.00 -29.60 3.33
N GLU A 170 11.29 -29.90 4.42
CA GLU A 170 10.53 -31.14 4.63
C GLU A 170 9.32 -31.23 3.68
N ILE A 171 8.59 -30.12 3.43
CA ILE A 171 7.55 -30.08 2.39
C ILE A 171 8.17 -30.32 1.00
N MET A 172 9.31 -29.69 0.72
CA MET A 172 9.99 -29.82 -0.57
C MET A 172 10.53 -31.23 -0.83
N SER A 173 10.86 -32.00 0.21
CA SER A 173 11.36 -33.37 0.10
C SER A 173 10.26 -34.45 0.06
N GLU A 174 8.98 -34.07 0.04
CA GLU A 174 7.83 -35.00 0.07
C GLU A 174 7.82 -35.92 1.30
N GLU A 175 8.51 -35.54 2.39
CA GLU A 175 8.45 -36.29 3.63
C GLU A 175 7.07 -36.13 4.31
N PRO A 176 6.60 -37.15 5.06
CA PRO A 176 5.31 -37.10 5.73
C PRO A 176 5.32 -36.03 6.83
N TYR A 177 4.89 -34.81 6.48
CA TYR A 177 4.80 -33.69 7.39
C TYR A 177 3.38 -33.12 7.45
N THR A 178 2.96 -32.62 8.61
CA THR A 178 1.61 -32.09 8.80
C THR A 178 1.56 -30.61 8.42
N SER A 179 0.60 -30.21 7.57
CA SER A 179 0.48 -28.83 7.09
C SER A 179 0.42 -27.78 8.20
N ARG A 180 -0.23 -28.13 9.31
CA ARG A 180 -0.41 -27.30 10.50
C ARG A 180 0.91 -26.78 11.09
N SER A 181 2.01 -27.51 10.94
CA SER A 181 3.28 -27.09 11.57
C SER A 181 3.97 -25.98 10.76
N VAL A 182 3.90 -26.00 9.43
CA VAL A 182 4.44 -24.91 8.59
C VAL A 182 3.62 -23.63 8.74
N GLU A 183 2.28 -23.74 8.81
CA GLU A 183 1.41 -22.60 9.08
C GLU A 183 1.74 -21.96 10.43
N HIS A 184 1.96 -22.79 11.46
CA HIS A 184 2.32 -22.30 12.78
C HIS A 184 3.69 -21.62 12.81
N ASP A 185 4.72 -22.24 12.20
CA ASP A 185 6.06 -21.65 12.12
C ASP A 185 6.05 -20.35 11.33
N PHE A 186 5.27 -20.27 10.23
CA PHE A 186 5.14 -19.05 9.45
C PHE A 186 4.40 -17.95 10.23
N ALA A 187 3.33 -18.29 10.94
CA ALA A 187 2.63 -17.35 11.82
C ALA A 187 3.57 -16.81 12.91
N ASN A 188 4.36 -17.67 13.54
CA ASN A 188 5.35 -17.28 14.55
C ASN A 188 6.40 -16.33 13.96
N PHE A 189 6.95 -16.64 12.78
CA PHE A 189 7.88 -15.77 12.08
C PHE A 189 7.28 -14.38 11.80
N LEU A 190 6.05 -14.33 11.28
CA LEU A 190 5.37 -13.07 10.99
C LEU A 190 5.07 -12.27 12.26
N ASN A 191 4.60 -12.93 13.31
CA ASN A 191 4.33 -12.29 14.60
C ASN A 191 5.62 -11.71 15.17
N PHE A 192 6.72 -12.48 15.17
CA PHE A 192 8.02 -12.01 15.64
C PHE A 192 8.50 -10.79 14.83
N LEU A 193 8.45 -10.86 13.50
CA LEU A 193 8.84 -9.76 12.62
C LEU A 193 7.99 -8.50 12.88
N THR A 194 6.69 -8.67 13.11
CA THR A 194 5.73 -7.56 13.19
C THR A 194 5.40 -7.09 14.61
N ASP A 195 6.03 -7.68 15.64
CA ASP A 195 5.86 -7.28 17.04
C ASP A 195 6.55 -5.94 17.34
N ASP A 196 7.58 -5.57 16.56
CA ASP A 196 8.18 -4.25 16.70
C ASP A 196 7.15 -3.15 16.39
N PRO A 197 7.08 -2.10 17.22
CA PRO A 197 6.11 -1.05 17.01
C PRO A 197 6.23 -0.35 15.66
N TRP A 198 7.38 -0.41 14.97
CA TRP A 198 7.52 0.06 13.60
C TRP A 198 6.51 -0.58 12.64
N PHE A 199 6.15 -1.86 12.81
CA PHE A 199 5.13 -2.54 11.99
C PHE A 199 3.69 -2.26 12.43
N THR A 200 3.49 -1.48 13.49
CA THR A 200 2.16 -1.04 13.94
C THR A 200 1.97 0.46 13.86
N SER A 201 3.02 1.26 13.69
CA SER A 201 2.88 2.71 13.49
C SER A 201 2.26 3.01 12.13
N LEU A 202 1.35 3.99 12.06
CA LEU A 202 0.77 4.42 10.79
C LEU A 202 1.79 5.17 9.92
N TRP A 203 2.59 6.05 10.49
CA TRP A 203 3.54 6.88 9.73
C TRP A 203 4.63 6.04 9.04
N THR A 204 5.05 4.95 9.68
CA THR A 204 6.03 4.02 9.11
C THR A 204 5.47 3.19 7.96
N LEU A 205 4.14 3.08 7.82
CA LEU A 205 3.52 2.38 6.68
C LEU A 205 3.84 3.09 5.35
N GLN A 206 3.73 4.42 5.32
CA GLN A 206 4.11 5.21 4.16
C GLN A 206 5.61 5.09 3.90
N GLU A 207 6.44 5.16 4.93
CA GLU A 207 7.90 5.06 4.82
C GLU A 207 8.32 3.70 4.25
N ALA A 208 7.71 2.61 4.75
CA ALA A 208 7.91 1.25 4.25
C ALA A 208 7.54 1.11 2.77
N PHE A 209 6.43 1.74 2.35
CA PHE A 209 5.96 1.69 0.98
C PHE A 209 6.90 2.44 0.02
N LEU A 210 7.40 3.59 0.45
CA LEU A 210 8.25 4.45 -0.37
C LEU A 210 9.71 3.97 -0.41
N CYS A 211 10.17 3.34 0.67
CA CYS A 211 11.54 2.86 0.83
C CYS A 211 11.56 1.35 1.07
N PRO A 212 11.22 0.51 0.07
CA PRO A 212 11.35 -0.94 0.19
C PRO A 212 12.81 -1.38 0.39
N GLU A 213 13.76 -0.51 0.09
CA GLU A 213 15.21 -0.72 0.28
C GLU A 213 15.69 -0.34 1.70
N VAL A 214 14.79 -0.11 2.66
CA VAL A 214 15.16 0.26 4.03
C VAL A 214 15.95 -0.84 4.74
N ILE A 215 17.00 -0.43 5.45
CA ILE A 215 17.83 -1.30 6.29
C ILE A 215 17.33 -1.25 7.73
N PHE A 216 17.08 -2.41 8.32
CA PHE A 216 16.66 -2.51 9.72
C PHE A 216 17.85 -2.45 10.68
N LEU A 217 17.71 -1.66 11.75
CA LEU A 217 18.64 -1.56 12.85
C LEU A 217 17.99 -2.12 14.13
N ALA A 218 18.75 -2.89 14.90
CA ALA A 218 18.36 -3.30 16.24
C ALA A 218 18.46 -2.11 17.21
N ARG A 219 17.87 -2.23 18.40
CA ARG A 219 17.86 -1.21 19.45
C ARG A 219 19.27 -0.73 19.83
N ASN A 220 20.27 -1.61 19.81
CA ASN A 220 21.65 -1.22 20.08
C ASN A 220 22.31 -0.35 18.98
N GLY A 221 21.61 -0.10 17.86
CA GLY A 221 22.04 0.72 16.72
C GLY A 221 22.84 -0.04 15.67
N GLN A 222 22.99 -1.36 15.78
CA GLN A 222 23.62 -2.21 14.78
C GLN A 222 22.61 -2.69 13.75
N VAL A 223 23.08 -3.06 12.55
CA VAL A 223 22.27 -3.70 11.52
C VAL A 223 21.64 -4.98 12.07
N TRP A 224 20.30 -5.08 11.99
CA TRP A 224 19.53 -6.15 12.61
C TRP A 224 19.75 -7.50 11.92
N LEU A 225 19.64 -7.55 10.59
CA LEU A 225 19.90 -8.75 9.81
C LEU A 225 21.30 -8.67 9.19
N LYS A 226 22.19 -9.58 9.58
CA LYS A 226 23.51 -9.70 8.97
C LYS A 226 23.43 -10.75 7.86
N GLY A 227 23.80 -10.36 6.63
CA GLY A 227 24.10 -11.33 5.57
C GLY A 227 25.35 -12.15 5.92
N ASN A 228 25.61 -13.22 5.17
CA ASN A 228 26.89 -13.91 5.29
C ASN A 228 28.05 -12.95 4.95
N PRO A 229 29.29 -13.20 5.42
CA PRO A 229 30.43 -12.38 5.06
C PRO A 229 30.57 -12.21 3.54
N GLY A 230 30.41 -10.97 3.05
CA GLY A 230 30.45 -10.63 1.61
C GLY A 230 29.09 -10.56 0.91
N GLU A 231 27.99 -10.89 1.59
CA GLU A 231 26.63 -10.68 1.10
C GLU A 231 26.12 -9.28 1.43
N GLU A 232 25.14 -8.83 0.64
CA GLU A 232 24.46 -7.55 0.90
C GLU A 232 23.64 -7.62 2.19
N ILE A 233 23.52 -6.48 2.87
CA ILE A 233 22.66 -6.34 4.05
C ILE A 233 21.19 -6.54 3.60
N PRO A 234 20.45 -7.49 4.20
CA PRO A 234 19.03 -7.68 3.89
C PRO A 234 18.22 -6.40 4.15
N ARG A 235 17.38 -6.03 3.18
CA ARG A 235 16.48 -4.89 3.24
C ARG A 235 15.05 -5.40 3.38
N LEU A 236 14.10 -4.49 3.58
CA LEU A 236 12.68 -4.84 3.65
C LEU A 236 12.21 -5.61 2.41
N LYS A 237 12.69 -5.25 1.22
CA LYS A 237 12.33 -5.91 -0.03
C LYS A 237 12.69 -7.39 -0.04
N GLU A 238 13.88 -7.78 0.45
CA GLU A 238 14.25 -9.19 0.53
C GLU A 238 13.34 -9.95 1.49
N ILE A 239 12.95 -9.34 2.62
CA ILE A 239 11.97 -9.93 3.54
C ILE A 239 10.60 -10.10 2.86
N LEU A 240 10.15 -9.09 2.11
CA LEU A 240 8.88 -9.15 1.37
C LEU A 240 8.92 -10.27 0.31
N MET A 241 10.00 -10.39 -0.45
CA MET A 241 10.19 -11.48 -1.41
C MET A 241 10.20 -12.85 -0.74
N TRP A 242 10.77 -12.95 0.47
CA TRP A 242 10.73 -14.18 1.24
C TRP A 242 9.31 -14.51 1.69
N ILE A 243 8.56 -13.53 2.18
CA ILE A 243 7.13 -13.68 2.52
C ILE A 243 6.31 -14.10 1.30
N GLU A 244 6.57 -13.53 0.12
CA GLU A 244 5.91 -13.93 -1.13
C GLU A 244 6.18 -15.41 -1.46
N PHE A 245 7.44 -15.81 -1.41
CA PHE A 245 7.85 -17.19 -1.65
C PHE A 245 7.16 -18.15 -0.67
N LEU A 246 7.18 -17.83 0.63
CA LEU A 246 6.48 -18.59 1.66
C LEU A 246 4.99 -18.66 1.39
N THR A 247 4.40 -17.52 0.99
CA THR A 247 2.99 -17.43 0.67
C THR A 247 2.65 -18.36 -0.49
N SER A 248 3.48 -18.39 -1.53
CA SER A 248 3.29 -19.26 -2.69
C SER A 248 3.38 -20.76 -2.34
N ILE A 249 4.27 -21.15 -1.42
CA ILE A 249 4.40 -22.54 -0.96
C ILE A 249 3.13 -22.98 -0.22
N VAL A 250 2.63 -22.14 0.68
CA VAL A 250 1.43 -22.47 1.48
C VAL A 250 0.13 -22.25 0.67
N GLN A 251 0.20 -21.65 -0.53
CA GLN A 251 -0.93 -21.56 -1.47
C GLN A 251 -0.97 -22.67 -2.50
N ASP A 252 0.07 -23.52 -2.61
CA ASP A 252 0.11 -24.57 -3.63
C ASP A 252 -1.00 -25.62 -3.39
N SER A 253 -2.08 -25.46 -4.16
CA SER A 253 -3.28 -26.30 -4.13
C SER A 253 -3.00 -27.76 -4.46
N ARG A 254 -1.88 -28.08 -5.14
CA ARG A 254 -1.45 -29.47 -5.36
C ARG A 254 -1.10 -30.19 -4.08
N ARG A 255 -0.86 -29.44 -2.99
CA ARG A 255 -0.42 -29.95 -1.70
C ARG A 255 -1.48 -29.82 -0.59
N ASN A 256 -2.72 -29.42 -0.91
CA ASN A 256 -3.82 -29.15 0.04
C ASN A 256 -3.53 -28.04 1.07
N PHE A 257 -2.61 -27.12 0.78
CA PHE A 257 -2.37 -25.95 1.62
C PHE A 257 -3.18 -24.78 1.10
N ASN A 258 -3.85 -24.06 2.00
CA ASN A 258 -4.55 -22.84 1.63
C ASN A 258 -4.33 -21.80 2.72
N LEU A 259 -3.49 -20.79 2.47
CA LEU A 259 -3.30 -19.65 3.37
C LEU A 259 -4.58 -18.95 3.76
N HIS A 260 -5.60 -18.94 2.89
CA HIS A 260 -6.91 -18.39 3.23
C HIS A 260 -7.60 -19.17 4.36
N SER A 261 -7.09 -20.33 4.75
CA SER A 261 -7.57 -21.12 5.89
C SER A 261 -6.82 -20.85 7.21
N SER A 262 -5.77 -20.03 7.22
CA SER A 262 -5.09 -19.59 8.44
C SER A 262 -5.41 -18.11 8.74
N PRO A 263 -6.44 -17.84 9.58
CA PRO A 263 -6.79 -16.48 10.00
C PRO A 263 -5.64 -15.73 10.69
N GLU A 264 -4.72 -16.46 11.30
CA GLU A 264 -3.59 -15.89 12.03
C GLU A 264 -2.57 -15.26 11.08
N ILE A 265 -2.11 -16.00 10.08
CA ILE A 265 -1.20 -15.50 9.04
C ILE A 265 -1.84 -14.35 8.28
N GLN A 266 -3.08 -14.55 7.81
CA GLN A 266 -3.80 -13.51 7.07
C GLN A 266 -3.96 -12.25 7.93
N GLY A 267 -4.34 -12.41 9.20
CA GLY A 267 -4.45 -11.30 10.14
C GLY A 267 -3.13 -10.56 10.34
N ALA A 268 -2.01 -11.27 10.49
CA ALA A 268 -0.69 -10.64 10.63
C ALA A 268 -0.29 -9.86 9.38
N LEU A 269 -0.46 -10.45 8.19
CA LEU A 269 -0.16 -9.82 6.91
C LEU A 269 -1.05 -8.60 6.62
N GLU A 270 -2.34 -8.67 6.95
CA GLU A 270 -3.29 -7.55 6.79
C GLU A 270 -2.98 -6.41 7.77
N ARG A 271 -2.74 -6.70 9.05
CA ARG A 271 -2.46 -5.67 10.06
C ARG A 271 -1.14 -4.93 9.81
N SER A 272 -0.12 -5.69 9.42
CA SER A 272 1.19 -5.13 9.05
C SER A 272 1.18 -4.50 7.66
N GLY A 273 0.24 -4.85 6.77
CA GLY A 273 0.23 -4.39 5.40
C GLY A 273 1.37 -4.93 4.53
N LEU A 274 2.07 -5.98 4.98
CA LEU A 274 3.17 -6.59 4.23
C LEU A 274 2.74 -7.06 2.84
N ILE A 275 1.50 -7.52 2.65
CA ILE A 275 0.95 -7.83 1.33
C ILE A 275 0.90 -6.59 0.43
N GLY A 276 0.42 -5.46 0.96
CA GLY A 276 0.32 -4.21 0.20
C GLY A 276 1.70 -3.68 -0.20
N LEU A 277 2.69 -3.82 0.69
CA LEU A 277 4.10 -3.48 0.46
C LEU A 277 4.75 -4.40 -0.57
N LEU A 278 4.58 -5.72 -0.42
CA LEU A 278 5.07 -6.73 -1.36
C LEU A 278 4.55 -6.44 -2.77
N LEU A 279 3.24 -6.19 -2.84
CA LEU A 279 2.63 -5.83 -4.10
C LEU A 279 3.19 -4.50 -4.57
N GLY A 280 3.38 -3.50 -3.72
CA GLY A 280 3.64 -2.13 -4.17
C GLY A 280 2.36 -1.49 -4.71
N SER A 281 1.19 -1.93 -4.24
CA SER A 281 -0.10 -1.35 -4.64
C SER A 281 -0.49 -0.27 -3.63
N PRO A 282 -0.46 1.02 -4.00
CA PRO A 282 -0.71 2.08 -3.04
C PRO A 282 -2.18 2.09 -2.56
N MET A 283 -3.10 1.49 -3.31
CA MET A 283 -4.53 1.42 -2.96
C MET A 283 -4.80 0.63 -1.67
N VAL A 284 -3.88 -0.26 -1.28
CA VAL A 284 -4.00 -1.06 -0.05
C VAL A 284 -3.67 -0.25 1.20
N LEU A 285 -3.00 0.90 1.04
CA LEU A 285 -2.52 1.69 2.17
C LEU A 285 -3.62 2.25 3.04
N LEU A 286 -4.77 2.66 2.47
CA LEU A 286 -5.88 3.17 3.29
C LEU A 286 -6.50 2.07 4.13
N SER A 287 -6.74 0.89 3.57
CA SER A 287 -7.27 -0.24 4.35
C SER A 287 -6.31 -0.67 5.46
N VAL A 288 -5.00 -0.73 5.15
CA VAL A 288 -3.99 -1.07 6.15
C VAL A 288 -3.85 0.04 7.20
N ALA A 289 -4.02 1.30 6.80
CA ALA A 289 -3.96 2.43 7.72
C ALA A 289 -4.92 2.20 8.89
N TYR A 290 -6.13 1.67 8.69
CA TYR A 290 -7.07 1.38 9.78
C TYR A 290 -6.60 0.33 10.78
N HIS A 291 -5.69 -0.56 10.40
CA HIS A 291 -5.11 -1.57 11.29
C HIS A 291 -3.88 -1.10 12.05
N ARG A 292 -3.23 -0.03 11.59
CA ARG A 292 -2.09 0.59 12.28
C ARG A 292 -2.58 1.39 13.50
N GLN A 293 -1.68 1.81 14.37
CA GLN A 293 -1.97 2.75 15.46
C GLN A 293 -1.75 4.18 14.97
N ALA A 294 -2.67 5.08 15.30
CA ALA A 294 -2.59 6.50 14.99
C ALA A 294 -2.97 7.33 16.22
N THR A 295 -2.35 8.51 16.37
CA THR A 295 -2.67 9.45 17.44
C THR A 295 -3.92 10.26 17.11
N SER A 296 -4.10 10.62 15.83
CA SER A 296 -5.33 11.20 15.32
C SER A 296 -5.99 10.29 14.29
N GLU A 297 -7.32 10.26 14.28
CA GLU A 297 -8.08 9.53 13.26
C GLU A 297 -7.81 10.08 11.85
N LEU A 298 -7.58 11.39 11.72
CA LEU A 298 -7.30 12.04 10.43
C LEU A 298 -5.95 11.59 9.83
N ASP A 299 -5.03 11.11 10.67
CA ASP A 299 -3.74 10.61 10.20
C ASP A 299 -3.93 9.43 9.24
N ARG A 300 -5.03 8.67 9.34
CA ARG A 300 -5.33 7.56 8.41
C ARG A 300 -5.26 7.97 6.94
N VAL A 301 -5.61 9.21 6.63
CA VAL A 301 -5.44 9.80 5.29
C VAL A 301 -4.13 10.58 5.20
N TYR A 302 -3.82 11.47 6.16
CA TYR A 302 -2.62 12.32 6.07
C TYR A 302 -1.32 11.53 6.03
N GLY A 303 -1.25 10.41 6.75
CA GLY A 303 -0.10 9.52 6.82
C GLY A 303 0.11 8.65 5.58
N ILE A 304 -0.78 8.69 4.58
CA ILE A 304 -0.62 7.91 3.33
C ILE A 304 -0.79 8.73 2.05
N MET A 305 -1.46 9.89 2.10
CA MET A 305 -1.86 10.66 0.91
C MET A 305 -0.69 10.99 -0.03
N GLN A 306 0.52 11.08 0.52
CA GLN A 306 1.70 11.48 -0.23
C GLN A 306 2.28 10.37 -1.08
N VAL A 307 1.96 9.11 -0.79
CA VAL A 307 2.26 7.99 -1.69
C VAL A 307 1.61 8.21 -3.06
N PHE A 308 0.46 8.88 -3.07
CA PHE A 308 -0.26 9.28 -4.28
C PHE A 308 0.16 10.67 -4.78
N ASN A 309 1.20 11.28 -4.22
CA ASN A 309 1.61 12.66 -4.50
C ASN A 309 0.47 13.67 -4.30
N LEU A 310 -0.38 13.44 -3.28
CA LEU A 310 -1.50 14.31 -2.94
C LEU A 310 -1.21 15.19 -1.72
N ARG A 311 -1.89 16.33 -1.67
CA ARG A 311 -2.06 17.17 -0.48
C ARG A 311 -3.56 17.42 -0.30
N LEU A 312 -4.12 16.93 0.79
CA LEU A 312 -5.55 16.96 1.10
C LEU A 312 -5.83 17.81 2.34
N GLY A 313 -7.08 18.20 2.54
CA GLY A 313 -7.50 18.93 3.74
C GLY A 313 -6.62 20.14 4.07
N ILE A 314 -6.13 20.20 5.31
CA ILE A 314 -5.30 21.32 5.82
C ILE A 314 -3.90 21.37 5.22
N SER A 315 -3.45 20.31 4.52
CA SER A 315 -2.09 20.25 3.95
C SER A 315 -1.96 20.91 2.58
N ARG A 316 -3.09 21.36 1.97
CA ARG A 316 -3.03 22.09 0.70
C ARG A 316 -2.31 23.44 0.90
N PRO A 317 -1.48 23.90 -0.06
CA PRO A 317 -0.73 25.16 0.08
C PRO A 317 -1.57 26.40 0.43
N GLU A 318 -2.84 26.40 0.02
CA GLU A 318 -3.79 27.50 0.23
C GLU A 318 -4.93 27.14 1.20
N ALA A 319 -4.82 26.05 1.95
CA ALA A 319 -5.86 25.63 2.88
C ALA A 319 -6.03 26.65 4.02
N ASP A 320 -7.28 26.87 4.41
CA ASP A 320 -7.61 27.49 5.68
C ASP A 320 -7.29 26.49 6.81
N THR A 321 -6.19 26.75 7.52
CA THR A 321 -5.73 25.93 8.64
C THR A 321 -6.68 25.96 9.85
N THR A 322 -7.70 26.83 9.84
CA THR A 322 -8.74 26.86 10.88
C THR A 322 -9.90 25.91 10.59
N LYS A 323 -10.06 25.47 9.32
CA LYS A 323 -11.09 24.49 8.95
C LYS A 323 -10.79 23.16 9.63
N ARG A 324 -11.81 22.59 10.28
CA ARG A 324 -11.77 21.24 10.82
C ARG A 324 -12.30 20.28 9.76
N PHE A 325 -11.55 19.21 9.53
CA PHE A 325 -11.95 18.12 8.66
C PHE A 325 -12.33 16.92 9.52
N THR A 326 -13.33 16.18 9.08
CA THR A 326 -13.62 14.84 9.54
C THR A 326 -12.84 13.82 8.71
N LEU A 327 -12.71 12.59 9.21
CA LEU A 327 -12.07 11.52 8.43
C LEU A 327 -12.86 11.24 7.16
N ALA A 328 -14.19 11.17 7.24
CA ALA A 328 -15.05 10.91 6.09
C ALA A 328 -14.87 11.95 4.96
N GLU A 329 -14.72 13.23 5.29
CA GLU A 329 -14.41 14.28 4.30
C GLU A 329 -13.03 14.09 3.66
N LEU A 330 -12.01 13.71 4.44
CA LEU A 330 -10.67 13.46 3.90
C LEU A 330 -10.64 12.22 3.01
N GLU A 331 -11.38 11.18 3.35
CA GLU A 331 -11.50 10.01 2.50
C GLU A 331 -12.31 10.30 1.23
N ASP A 332 -13.34 11.15 1.31
CA ASP A 332 -14.07 11.65 0.13
C ASP A 332 -13.12 12.42 -0.80
N GLU A 333 -12.32 13.36 -0.26
CA GLU A 333 -11.29 14.08 -1.03
C GLU A 333 -10.26 13.13 -1.64
N LEU A 334 -9.77 12.15 -0.86
CA LEU A 334 -8.83 11.14 -1.34
C LEU A 334 -9.45 10.34 -2.48
N GLY A 335 -10.65 9.80 -2.30
CA GLY A 335 -11.37 9.04 -3.33
C GLY A 335 -11.53 9.82 -4.63
N GLN A 336 -11.92 11.11 -4.54
CA GLN A 336 -12.05 11.99 -5.71
C GLN A 336 -10.73 12.16 -6.46
N GLU A 337 -9.62 12.32 -5.75
CA GLU A 337 -8.30 12.45 -6.39
C GLU A 337 -7.81 11.12 -6.97
N LEU A 338 -8.10 9.99 -6.30
CA LEU A 338 -7.79 8.65 -6.81
C LEU A 338 -8.59 8.34 -8.09
N PHE A 339 -9.82 8.81 -8.24
CA PHE A 339 -10.59 8.68 -9.49
C PHE A 339 -9.89 9.37 -10.66
N LYS A 340 -9.35 10.56 -10.42
CA LYS A 340 -8.68 11.37 -11.45
C LYS A 340 -7.35 10.75 -11.86
N GLN A 341 -6.55 10.31 -10.88
CA GLN A 341 -5.18 9.84 -11.14
C GLN A 341 -5.10 8.33 -11.45
N TYR A 342 -6.01 7.54 -10.86
CA TYR A 342 -5.96 6.08 -10.86
C TYR A 342 -7.36 5.46 -11.08
N PRO A 343 -8.08 5.78 -12.18
CA PRO A 343 -9.47 5.40 -12.37
C PRO A 343 -9.71 3.89 -12.28
N VAL A 344 -8.81 3.08 -12.84
CA VAL A 344 -8.90 1.61 -12.76
C VAL A 344 -8.52 1.10 -11.37
N MET A 345 -7.31 1.43 -10.90
CA MET A 345 -6.78 0.90 -9.63
C MET A 345 -7.61 1.30 -8.41
N SER A 346 -8.17 2.51 -8.40
CA SER A 346 -9.03 2.98 -7.30
C SER A 346 -10.25 2.09 -7.08
N GLN A 347 -10.67 1.32 -8.10
CA GLN A 347 -11.78 0.37 -8.02
C GLN A 347 -11.35 -1.08 -7.74
N LEU A 348 -10.05 -1.41 -7.75
CA LEU A 348 -9.56 -2.78 -7.53
C LEU A 348 -9.42 -3.14 -6.05
N HIS A 349 -10.54 -3.05 -5.35
CA HIS A 349 -10.71 -3.48 -3.96
C HIS A 349 -12.02 -4.25 -3.84
N ILE A 350 -12.29 -4.80 -2.67
CA ILE A 350 -13.62 -5.28 -2.28
C ILE A 350 -13.96 -4.66 -0.93
N PHE A 351 -15.24 -4.57 -0.61
CA PHE A 351 -15.69 -4.24 0.73
C PHE A 351 -15.89 -5.51 1.55
N THR A 352 -15.44 -5.52 2.80
CA THR A 352 -15.67 -6.63 3.74
C THR A 352 -16.98 -6.47 4.51
N GLN A 353 -17.55 -5.27 4.49
CA GLN A 353 -18.85 -4.92 5.05
C GLN A 353 -19.57 -4.00 4.07
N ILE A 354 -20.89 -3.94 4.16
CA ILE A 354 -21.67 -3.02 3.32
C ILE A 354 -21.24 -1.59 3.66
N PRO A 355 -20.74 -0.80 2.69
CA PRO A 355 -20.36 0.58 2.95
C PRO A 355 -21.59 1.45 3.25
N ASP A 356 -21.38 2.59 3.90
CA ASP A 356 -22.43 3.59 4.10
C ASP A 356 -23.03 4.02 2.74
N LYS A 357 -24.31 4.38 2.76
CA LYS A 357 -25.05 4.78 1.55
C LYS A 357 -24.29 5.88 0.79
N GLY A 358 -23.95 5.60 -0.47
CA GLY A 358 -23.24 6.51 -1.33
C GLY A 358 -21.72 6.52 -1.15
N LYS A 359 -21.14 5.58 -0.39
CA LYS A 359 -19.68 5.48 -0.15
C LYS A 359 -19.01 4.28 -0.81
N GLY A 360 -19.76 3.37 -1.44
CA GLY A 360 -19.26 2.18 -2.14
C GLY A 360 -18.44 2.43 -3.41
N TRP A 361 -18.14 3.69 -3.72
CA TRP A 361 -17.31 4.10 -4.84
C TRP A 361 -15.85 4.35 -4.45
N ARG A 362 -15.54 4.54 -3.16
CA ARG A 362 -14.19 4.86 -2.67
C ARG A 362 -13.66 3.83 -1.68
N VAL A 363 -12.33 3.77 -1.58
CA VAL A 363 -11.65 3.01 -0.52
C VAL A 363 -12.00 3.63 0.84
N GLY A 364 -12.15 2.80 1.86
CA GLY A 364 -12.33 3.22 3.25
C GLY A 364 -11.98 2.10 4.23
N GLN A 365 -12.47 2.19 5.47
CA GLN A 365 -12.17 1.25 6.55
C GLN A 365 -12.41 -0.22 6.21
N TYR A 366 -13.50 -0.50 5.51
CA TYR A 366 -13.90 -1.87 5.20
C TYR A 366 -13.38 -2.36 3.86
N SER A 367 -12.64 -1.53 3.13
CA SER A 367 -12.04 -1.97 1.88
C SER A 367 -10.89 -2.93 2.15
N LYS A 368 -10.70 -3.90 1.27
CA LYS A 368 -9.53 -4.75 1.20
C LYS A 368 -9.12 -4.90 -0.26
N MET A 369 -7.87 -5.27 -0.49
CA MET A 369 -7.48 -5.67 -1.83
C MET A 369 -8.37 -6.82 -2.31
N ALA A 370 -8.75 -6.81 -3.59
CA ALA A 370 -9.44 -7.94 -4.20
C ALA A 370 -8.45 -9.09 -4.41
N SER A 371 -8.06 -9.78 -3.33
CA SER A 371 -7.05 -10.86 -3.30
C SER A 371 -7.50 -12.13 -4.02
N ASP A 372 -8.78 -12.23 -4.31
CA ASP A 372 -9.35 -13.33 -5.11
C ASP A 372 -9.09 -13.16 -6.60
N LEU A 373 -8.56 -12.00 -7.04
CA LEU A 373 -8.09 -11.79 -8.40
C LEU A 373 -6.64 -12.26 -8.55
N ASN A 374 -6.22 -12.56 -9.79
CA ASN A 374 -4.87 -12.97 -10.09
C ASN A 374 -3.86 -11.93 -9.62
N TRP A 375 -2.77 -12.40 -9.01
CA TRP A 375 -1.60 -11.57 -8.71
C TRP A 375 -1.06 -10.89 -9.97
N ASP A 376 -1.16 -11.54 -11.14
CA ASP A 376 -0.81 -10.98 -12.44
C ASP A 376 -1.52 -9.64 -12.71
N VAL A 377 -2.79 -9.47 -12.28
CA VAL A 377 -3.52 -8.20 -12.46
C VAL A 377 -2.77 -7.06 -11.77
N TYR A 378 -2.27 -7.30 -10.55
CA TYR A 378 -1.56 -6.30 -9.77
C TYR A 378 -0.11 -6.11 -10.19
N ASP A 379 0.56 -7.15 -10.68
CA ASP A 379 1.91 -7.03 -11.27
C ASP A 379 1.88 -6.20 -12.56
N HIS A 380 0.90 -6.49 -13.42
CA HIS A 380 0.65 -5.74 -14.65
C HIS A 380 0.38 -4.25 -14.42
N LEU A 381 -0.21 -3.88 -13.28
CA LEU A 381 -0.48 -2.47 -12.99
C LEU A 381 0.76 -1.67 -12.56
N LYS A 382 1.85 -2.35 -12.18
CA LYS A 382 3.07 -1.72 -11.65
C LYS A 382 4.24 -1.82 -12.61
N SER A 383 4.28 -2.90 -13.37
CA SER A 383 5.35 -3.17 -14.30
C SER A 383 5.37 -2.14 -15.42
N SER A 384 6.52 -1.49 -15.63
CA SER A 384 6.74 -0.59 -16.77
C SER A 384 6.64 -1.28 -18.14
N ARG A 385 6.55 -2.61 -18.16
CA ARG A 385 6.33 -3.45 -19.35
C ARG A 385 4.86 -3.64 -19.70
N HIS A 386 3.97 -3.06 -18.89
CA HIS A 386 2.54 -3.16 -19.02
C HIS A 386 1.94 -1.76 -19.09
N ARG A 387 0.83 -1.63 -19.82
CA ARG A 387 0.09 -0.39 -19.95
C ARG A 387 -1.38 -0.66 -19.70
N MET A 388 -1.92 -0.05 -18.65
CA MET A 388 -3.34 -0.07 -18.38
C MET A 388 -4.01 1.10 -19.10
N THR A 389 -5.00 0.81 -19.94
CA THR A 389 -5.84 1.82 -20.60
C THR A 389 -7.21 1.83 -19.92
N ALA A 390 -7.57 2.96 -19.32
CA ALA A 390 -8.89 3.12 -18.71
C ALA A 390 -9.98 3.21 -19.79
N SER A 391 -11.04 2.44 -19.61
CA SER A 391 -12.22 2.38 -20.50
C SER A 391 -13.45 3.05 -19.88
N ALA A 392 -13.41 3.33 -18.58
CA ALA A 392 -14.43 4.07 -17.86
C ALA A 392 -13.87 5.41 -17.34
N GLN A 393 -14.75 6.41 -17.28
CA GLN A 393 -14.50 7.69 -16.64
C GLN A 393 -15.28 7.75 -15.33
N PHE A 394 -14.64 8.27 -14.29
CA PHE A 394 -15.24 8.42 -12.98
C PHE A 394 -15.27 9.88 -12.54
N SER A 395 -16.33 10.24 -11.84
CA SER A 395 -16.49 11.52 -11.17
C SER A 395 -17.29 11.33 -9.89
N THR A 396 -17.66 12.43 -9.24
CA THR A 396 -18.55 12.40 -8.09
C THR A 396 -19.69 13.39 -8.26
N THR A 397 -20.82 13.11 -7.62
CA THR A 397 -22.00 13.99 -7.63
C THR A 397 -22.63 14.02 -6.24
N LEU A 398 -23.19 15.17 -5.87
CA LEU A 398 -23.93 15.29 -4.62
C LEU A 398 -25.37 14.78 -4.84
N VAL A 399 -25.82 13.88 -3.99
CA VAL A 399 -27.20 13.38 -3.93
C VAL A 399 -27.60 13.40 -2.45
N ASP A 400 -28.63 14.18 -2.12
CA ASP A 400 -29.14 14.35 -0.75
C ASP A 400 -28.00 14.65 0.25
N GLU A 401 -27.18 15.65 -0.08
CA GLU A 401 -26.01 16.11 0.69
C GLU A 401 -24.85 15.09 0.81
N ASN A 402 -25.03 13.88 0.31
CA ASN A 402 -23.99 12.86 0.29
C ASN A 402 -23.25 12.88 -1.04
N LEU A 403 -21.93 12.69 -0.98
CA LEU A 403 -21.11 12.56 -2.17
C LEU A 403 -21.12 11.12 -2.67
N TRP A 404 -21.66 10.91 -3.87
CA TRP A 404 -21.71 9.63 -4.56
C TRP A 404 -20.69 9.56 -5.70
N GLY A 405 -20.30 8.36 -6.07
CA GLY A 405 -19.55 8.11 -7.29
C GLY A 405 -20.46 8.20 -8.50
N SER A 406 -19.91 8.64 -9.63
CA SER A 406 -20.57 8.51 -10.92
C SER A 406 -19.59 7.98 -11.96
N PHE A 407 -20.11 7.26 -12.94
CA PHE A 407 -19.33 6.68 -14.01
C PHE A 407 -19.94 6.98 -15.38
N THR A 408 -19.10 6.93 -16.40
CA THR A 408 -19.49 6.81 -17.80
C THR A 408 -18.54 5.83 -18.47
N GLY A 409 -19.08 4.83 -19.16
CA GLY A 409 -18.26 3.79 -19.78
C GLY A 409 -19.08 2.78 -20.55
N ARG A 410 -18.42 1.71 -21.01
CA ARG A 410 -19.08 0.59 -21.66
C ARG A 410 -19.51 -0.44 -20.62
N THR A 411 -20.76 -0.89 -20.72
CA THR A 411 -21.34 -1.91 -19.86
C THR A 411 -21.88 -3.07 -20.66
N CYS A 412 -21.82 -4.27 -20.11
CA CYS A 412 -22.38 -5.49 -20.69
C CYS A 412 -23.12 -6.28 -19.61
N LEU A 413 -24.19 -6.99 -19.98
CA LEU A 413 -24.90 -7.88 -19.05
C LEU A 413 -23.96 -9.01 -18.61
N LEU A 414 -23.98 -9.34 -17.32
CA LEU A 414 -23.08 -10.34 -16.76
C LEU A 414 -23.35 -11.75 -17.30
N HIS A 415 -24.60 -12.08 -17.65
CA HIS A 415 -24.93 -13.39 -18.22
C HIS A 415 -24.32 -13.59 -19.62
N GLU A 416 -24.00 -12.53 -20.36
CA GLU A 416 -23.28 -12.65 -21.63
C GLU A 416 -21.84 -13.13 -21.41
N PHE A 417 -21.21 -12.70 -20.32
CA PHE A 417 -19.90 -13.22 -19.90
C PHE A 417 -19.98 -14.69 -19.50
N GLU A 418 -20.99 -15.09 -18.73
CA GLU A 418 -21.21 -16.50 -18.39
C GLU A 418 -21.34 -17.36 -19.64
N ALA A 419 -22.14 -16.91 -20.63
CA ALA A 419 -22.30 -17.60 -21.89
C ALA A 419 -20.97 -17.71 -22.65
N ALA A 420 -20.21 -16.62 -22.75
CA ALA A 420 -18.91 -16.60 -23.42
C ALA A 420 -17.88 -17.53 -22.75
N TRP A 421 -17.78 -17.49 -21.41
CA TRP A 421 -16.84 -18.33 -20.66
C TRP A 421 -17.26 -19.79 -20.64
N THR A 422 -18.56 -20.10 -20.56
CA THR A 422 -19.06 -21.48 -20.62
C THR A 422 -18.87 -22.10 -22.00
N ALA A 423 -19.02 -21.31 -23.07
CA ALA A 423 -18.73 -21.76 -24.43
C ALA A 423 -17.24 -22.11 -24.58
N TYR A 424 -16.37 -21.33 -23.96
CA TYR A 424 -14.92 -21.53 -23.96
C TYR A 424 -14.45 -22.69 -23.08
N ASP A 425 -15.08 -22.90 -21.92
CA ASP A 425 -14.73 -23.98 -20.98
C ASP A 425 -14.76 -25.37 -21.64
N LYS A 426 -15.67 -25.55 -22.60
CA LYS A 426 -15.77 -26.77 -23.41
C LYS A 426 -14.59 -27.01 -24.35
N LEU A 427 -13.75 -26.01 -24.60
CA LEU A 427 -12.70 -26.04 -25.61
C LEU A 427 -11.30 -26.30 -25.02
N ILE A 428 -11.06 -26.09 -23.73
CA ILE A 428 -9.70 -25.92 -23.17
C ILE A 428 -9.45 -26.72 -21.88
N ASP A 429 -8.18 -26.75 -21.50
CA ASP A 429 -7.63 -27.36 -20.29
C ASP A 429 -8.48 -27.03 -19.06
N PRO A 430 -9.06 -28.06 -18.40
CA PRO A 430 -9.90 -27.87 -17.22
C PRO A 430 -9.16 -27.23 -16.04
N MET A 431 -7.84 -27.07 -16.10
CA MET A 431 -7.04 -26.47 -15.03
C MET A 431 -6.96 -24.94 -15.07
N ARG A 432 -7.55 -24.26 -16.07
CA ARG A 432 -7.42 -22.79 -16.23
C ARG A 432 -8.76 -22.07 -16.18
N VAL A 433 -8.94 -21.21 -15.18
CA VAL A 433 -10.08 -20.29 -15.11
C VAL A 433 -9.85 -19.11 -16.06
N PRO A 434 -10.78 -18.79 -16.98
CA PRO A 434 -10.61 -17.66 -17.89
C PRO A 434 -10.85 -16.29 -17.23
N PHE A 435 -11.41 -16.30 -16.01
CA PHE A 435 -11.78 -15.12 -15.23
C PHE A 435 -11.66 -15.38 -13.73
N GLU A 436 -11.58 -14.31 -12.93
CA GLU A 436 -11.72 -14.38 -11.48
C GLU A 436 -12.71 -13.31 -11.01
N ILE A 437 -13.44 -13.61 -9.95
CA ILE A 437 -14.42 -12.70 -9.33
C ILE A 437 -14.07 -12.55 -7.86
N ALA A 438 -14.04 -11.30 -7.40
CA ALA A 438 -13.96 -10.92 -6.00
C ALA A 438 -15.20 -10.10 -5.65
N LEU A 439 -16.09 -10.65 -4.83
CA LEU A 439 -17.33 -9.97 -4.43
C LEU A 439 -17.14 -9.09 -3.18
N ASP A 440 -17.90 -8.01 -3.14
CA ASP A 440 -18.12 -7.25 -1.92
C ASP A 440 -18.94 -8.10 -0.93
N VAL A 441 -18.54 -8.08 0.34
CA VAL A 441 -19.01 -8.93 1.43
C VAL A 441 -18.89 -10.41 1.03
N PRO A 442 -17.65 -10.93 0.95
CA PRO A 442 -17.40 -12.26 0.39
C PRO A 442 -18.14 -13.35 1.17
N SER A 443 -18.56 -14.39 0.45
CA SER A 443 -19.21 -15.55 1.04
C SER A 443 -18.27 -16.22 2.06
N PRO A 444 -18.76 -16.62 3.24
CA PRO A 444 -17.92 -17.21 4.30
C PRO A 444 -17.30 -18.57 3.96
N ARG A 445 -17.56 -19.12 2.76
CA ARG A 445 -17.01 -20.40 2.32
C ARG A 445 -16.29 -20.25 1.00
N ARG A 446 -14.97 -20.47 1.03
CA ARG A 446 -14.16 -20.67 -0.16
C ARG A 446 -13.93 -22.18 -0.35
N PRO A 447 -14.37 -22.78 -1.47
CA PRO A 447 -13.99 -24.14 -1.85
C PRO A 447 -12.47 -24.31 -1.93
N VAL A 448 -12.01 -25.57 -1.91
CA VAL A 448 -10.59 -25.91 -2.12
C VAL A 448 -10.14 -25.68 -3.58
N ASP A 449 -11.10 -25.66 -4.52
CA ASP A 449 -10.86 -25.43 -5.94
C ASP A 449 -11.27 -23.99 -6.34
N ASP A 450 -10.28 -23.16 -6.67
CA ASP A 450 -10.46 -21.77 -7.11
C ASP A 450 -11.33 -21.66 -8.36
N ARG A 451 -11.26 -22.64 -9.28
CA ARG A 451 -12.09 -22.63 -10.49
C ARG A 451 -13.56 -22.77 -10.14
N GLN A 452 -13.86 -23.79 -9.35
CA GLN A 452 -15.22 -24.08 -8.93
C GLN A 452 -15.78 -22.90 -8.12
N TYR A 453 -14.95 -22.27 -7.28
CA TYR A 453 -15.33 -21.07 -6.53
C TYR A 453 -15.82 -19.93 -7.43
N HIS A 454 -15.04 -19.52 -8.43
CA HIS A 454 -15.42 -18.40 -9.29
C HIS A 454 -16.65 -18.68 -10.14
N LEU A 455 -16.82 -19.92 -10.62
CA LEU A 455 -18.01 -20.31 -11.38
C LEU A 455 -19.26 -20.36 -10.50
N GLU A 456 -19.19 -20.97 -9.31
CA GLU A 456 -20.30 -21.00 -8.36
C GLU A 456 -20.69 -19.59 -7.91
N THR A 457 -19.70 -18.73 -7.71
CA THR A 457 -19.89 -17.31 -7.36
C THR A 457 -20.62 -16.56 -8.47
N LEU A 458 -20.18 -16.71 -9.72
CA LEU A 458 -20.84 -16.12 -10.89
C LEU A 458 -22.30 -16.59 -11.01
N GLN A 459 -22.52 -17.91 -10.92
CA GLN A 459 -23.86 -18.50 -11.04
C GLN A 459 -24.78 -18.09 -9.89
N SER A 460 -24.25 -17.95 -8.66
CA SER A 460 -25.04 -17.46 -7.53
C SER A 460 -25.45 -16.02 -7.74
N LEU A 461 -24.53 -15.18 -8.19
CA LEU A 461 -24.80 -13.78 -8.48
C LEU A 461 -25.87 -13.64 -9.57
N LEU A 462 -25.80 -14.42 -10.66
CA LEU A 462 -26.78 -14.38 -11.75
C LEU A 462 -28.16 -14.94 -11.36
N ARG A 463 -28.24 -15.85 -10.39
CA ARG A 463 -29.53 -16.31 -9.84
C ARG A 463 -30.22 -15.22 -9.01
N GLU A 464 -29.44 -14.40 -8.33
CA GLU A 464 -29.94 -13.30 -7.49
C GLU A 464 -30.20 -12.01 -8.30
N HIS A 465 -29.40 -11.79 -9.35
CA HIS A 465 -29.35 -10.56 -10.14
C HIS A 465 -29.08 -10.89 -11.61
N ASP A 466 -30.13 -11.25 -12.36
CA ASP A 466 -30.05 -11.49 -13.81
C ASP A 466 -29.84 -10.20 -14.61
N ASP A 467 -30.08 -9.06 -13.96
CA ASP A 467 -29.86 -7.68 -14.41
C ASP A 467 -28.47 -7.12 -14.05
N ALA A 468 -27.59 -7.93 -13.44
CA ALA A 468 -26.23 -7.52 -13.14
C ALA A 468 -25.47 -7.14 -14.43
N ILE A 469 -24.70 -6.06 -14.36
CA ILE A 469 -23.84 -5.58 -15.44
C ILE A 469 -22.37 -5.58 -15.02
N VAL A 470 -21.50 -5.66 -16.02
CA VAL A 470 -20.06 -5.40 -15.88
C VAL A 470 -19.75 -4.06 -16.56
N LEU A 471 -19.24 -3.11 -15.79
CA LEU A 471 -18.61 -1.89 -16.31
C LEU A 471 -17.15 -2.18 -16.64
N LEU A 472 -16.74 -2.02 -17.90
CA LEU A 472 -15.34 -2.21 -18.30
C LEU A 472 -14.47 -1.08 -17.71
N LEU A 473 -13.65 -1.40 -16.71
CA LEU A 473 -12.75 -0.43 -16.09
C LEU A 473 -11.57 -0.12 -17.00
N GLY A 474 -10.94 -1.16 -17.55
CA GLY A 474 -9.79 -1.00 -18.42
C GLY A 474 -9.19 -2.31 -18.91
N CYS A 475 -8.32 -2.18 -19.91
CA CYS A 475 -7.57 -3.28 -20.50
C CYS A 475 -6.07 -3.06 -20.29
N CYS A 476 -5.38 -4.10 -19.83
CA CYS A 476 -3.94 -4.16 -19.74
C CYS A 476 -3.35 -4.71 -21.04
N GLU A 477 -2.32 -4.05 -21.54
CA GLU A 477 -1.50 -4.50 -22.66
C GLU A 477 -0.08 -4.83 -22.20
N SER A 478 0.53 -5.85 -22.81
CA SER A 478 1.91 -6.25 -22.55
C SER A 478 2.77 -6.20 -23.81
N THR A 479 4.06 -5.90 -23.66
CA THR A 479 5.05 -6.05 -24.74
C THR A 479 5.65 -7.45 -24.82
N TRP A 480 5.32 -8.37 -23.90
CA TRP A 480 5.89 -9.71 -23.90
C TRP A 480 5.42 -10.53 -25.10
N ALA A 481 6.32 -10.71 -26.07
CA ALA A 481 6.29 -11.81 -27.00
C ALA A 481 7.44 -12.75 -26.63
N LEU A 482 7.13 -13.96 -26.16
CA LEU A 482 8.07 -15.05 -25.85
C LEU A 482 9.34 -15.01 -26.75
N GLY A 483 10.42 -14.41 -26.26
CA GLY A 483 11.75 -14.45 -26.88
C GLY A 483 12.00 -13.67 -28.18
N ARG A 484 11.13 -12.76 -28.64
CA ARG A 484 11.41 -11.90 -29.83
C ARG A 484 11.19 -10.43 -29.52
N ARG A 485 11.97 -9.54 -30.17
CA ARG A 485 11.89 -8.08 -30.01
C ARG A 485 10.41 -7.62 -30.04
N PRO A 486 9.97 -6.78 -29.10
CA PRO A 486 8.57 -6.38 -29.00
C PRO A 486 8.20 -5.53 -30.22
N ALA A 487 7.30 -6.06 -31.06
CA ALA A 487 6.82 -5.35 -32.25
C ALA A 487 5.53 -4.55 -31.98
N SER A 488 4.74 -4.93 -30.97
CA SER A 488 3.47 -4.27 -30.63
C SER A 488 3.02 -4.62 -29.21
N TRP A 489 2.32 -3.69 -28.54
CA TRP A 489 1.55 -3.95 -27.33
C TRP A 489 0.39 -4.90 -27.66
N LYS A 490 0.14 -5.91 -26.82
CA LYS A 490 -0.97 -6.84 -26.98
C LYS A 490 -1.83 -6.89 -25.72
N PRO A 491 -3.16 -6.80 -25.82
CA PRO A 491 -4.05 -6.95 -24.67
C PRO A 491 -3.84 -8.31 -24.01
N CYS A 492 -3.58 -8.33 -22.70
CA CYS A 492 -3.36 -9.55 -21.94
C CYS A 492 -4.46 -9.81 -20.91
N HIS A 493 -4.98 -8.76 -20.27
CA HIS A 493 -6.00 -8.83 -19.22
C HIS A 493 -6.97 -7.66 -19.32
N ALA A 494 -8.18 -7.85 -18.84
CA ALA A 494 -9.14 -6.78 -18.59
C ALA A 494 -9.72 -6.91 -17.19
N VAL A 495 -10.22 -5.80 -16.69
CA VAL A 495 -10.85 -5.68 -15.37
C VAL A 495 -12.16 -4.92 -15.50
N GLY A 496 -13.14 -5.31 -14.70
CA GLY A 496 -14.49 -4.75 -14.70
C GLY A 496 -15.07 -4.66 -13.30
N LEU A 497 -16.00 -3.72 -13.14
CA LEU A 497 -16.77 -3.55 -11.91
C LEU A 497 -18.13 -4.21 -12.09
N ILE A 498 -18.52 -5.07 -11.15
CA ILE A 498 -19.84 -5.70 -11.13
C ILE A 498 -20.81 -4.74 -10.45
N LEU A 499 -21.86 -4.36 -11.16
CA LEU A 499 -22.90 -3.46 -10.68
C LEU A 499 -24.27 -4.13 -10.79
N ILE A 500 -25.14 -3.88 -9.83
CA ILE A 500 -26.56 -4.25 -9.86
C ILE A 500 -27.42 -3.00 -9.68
N PRO A 501 -28.65 -2.96 -10.21
CA PRO A 501 -29.56 -1.85 -9.98
C PRO A 501 -29.83 -1.64 -8.49
N TYR A 502 -29.82 -0.38 -8.04
CA TYR A 502 -30.13 -0.05 -6.66
C TYR A 502 -31.64 -0.21 -6.40
N ALA A 503 -32.03 -1.12 -5.51
CA ALA A 503 -33.43 -1.53 -5.30
C ALA A 503 -34.29 -0.53 -4.48
N ASP A 504 -33.72 0.58 -4.00
CA ASP A 504 -34.42 1.53 -3.12
C ASP A 504 -35.45 2.37 -3.89
N SER A 505 -36.73 2.17 -3.53
CA SER A 505 -37.91 2.76 -4.19
C SER A 505 -38.02 4.29 -4.12
N GLU A 506 -37.21 4.94 -3.27
CA GLU A 506 -37.20 6.40 -3.14
C GLU A 506 -36.42 7.09 -4.25
N VAL A 507 -35.51 6.39 -4.93
CA VAL A 507 -34.63 6.97 -5.95
C VAL A 507 -35.25 6.79 -7.35
N ARG A 508 -36.32 7.55 -7.61
CA ARG A 508 -37.32 7.26 -8.66
C ARG A 508 -36.91 7.41 -10.14
N ASN A 509 -35.64 7.57 -10.50
CA ASN A 509 -35.22 7.74 -11.91
C ASN A 509 -33.92 6.99 -12.28
N GLY A 510 -33.88 5.67 -12.11
CA GLY A 510 -33.26 4.73 -13.06
C GLY A 510 -31.77 4.81 -13.40
N THR A 511 -30.89 5.46 -12.61
CA THR A 511 -29.44 5.53 -12.89
C THR A 511 -28.54 5.14 -11.72
N TYR A 512 -29.10 4.50 -10.69
CA TYR A 512 -28.38 4.21 -9.46
C TYR A 512 -27.98 2.74 -9.41
N TRP A 513 -26.72 2.52 -9.08
CA TRP A 513 -26.09 1.22 -9.10
C TRP A 513 -25.48 0.91 -7.74
N GLN A 514 -25.69 -0.31 -7.27
CA GLN A 514 -24.93 -0.87 -6.17
C GLN A 514 -23.73 -1.62 -6.73
N ARG A 515 -22.55 -1.35 -6.19
CA ARG A 515 -21.35 -2.16 -6.45
C ARG A 515 -21.47 -3.51 -5.76
N ARG A 516 -21.12 -4.59 -6.47
CA ARG A 516 -21.12 -5.96 -5.95
C ARG A 516 -19.75 -6.63 -5.95
N GLY A 517 -18.76 -6.06 -6.61
CA GLY A 517 -17.42 -6.62 -6.65
C GLY A 517 -16.65 -6.25 -7.90
N VAL A 518 -15.55 -6.94 -8.12
CA VAL A 518 -14.64 -6.77 -9.23
C VAL A 518 -14.47 -8.11 -9.95
N VAL A 519 -14.32 -8.05 -11.27
CA VAL A 519 -14.04 -9.21 -12.11
C VAL A 519 -12.83 -8.92 -12.99
N SER A 520 -11.92 -9.89 -13.09
CA SER A 520 -10.77 -9.88 -14.01
C SER A 520 -10.92 -11.00 -15.03
N TRP A 521 -10.41 -10.80 -16.24
CA TRP A 521 -10.36 -11.87 -17.23
C TRP A 521 -9.18 -11.75 -18.19
N LYS A 522 -8.78 -12.88 -18.76
CA LYS A 522 -7.67 -12.98 -19.72
C LYS A 522 -8.14 -12.60 -21.11
N LEU A 523 -7.34 -11.84 -21.85
CA LEU A 523 -7.55 -11.46 -23.25
C LEU A 523 -6.60 -12.17 -24.21
N GLY A 524 -5.43 -12.58 -23.72
CA GLY A 524 -4.31 -13.06 -24.53
C GLY A 524 -4.34 -14.55 -24.89
N GLU A 525 -5.41 -15.30 -24.60
CA GLU A 525 -5.45 -16.72 -24.91
C GLU A 525 -5.51 -16.94 -26.45
N PRO A 526 -4.50 -17.60 -27.05
CA PRO A 526 -4.44 -17.81 -28.50
C PRO A 526 -5.62 -18.60 -29.07
N ARG A 527 -6.29 -19.39 -28.23
CA ARG A 527 -7.42 -20.24 -28.59
C ARG A 527 -8.76 -19.50 -28.62
N TYR A 528 -8.83 -18.26 -28.12
CA TYR A 528 -10.08 -17.49 -28.22
C TYR A 528 -10.43 -17.20 -29.69
N PRO A 529 -11.66 -17.55 -30.13
CA PRO A 529 -12.19 -17.07 -31.40
C PRO A 529 -12.09 -15.55 -31.51
N ALA A 530 -11.96 -15.02 -32.73
CA ALA A 530 -11.81 -13.57 -32.94
C ALA A 530 -12.98 -12.78 -32.34
N GLU A 531 -14.21 -13.26 -32.53
CA GLU A 531 -15.42 -12.67 -31.95
C GLU A 531 -15.40 -12.64 -30.42
N MET A 532 -14.98 -13.73 -29.78
CA MET A 532 -14.84 -13.77 -28.32
C MET A 532 -13.77 -12.79 -27.83
N ARG A 533 -12.65 -12.65 -28.55
CA ARG A 533 -11.63 -11.65 -28.20
C ARG A 533 -12.17 -10.24 -28.29
N MET A 534 -12.90 -9.92 -29.37
CA MET A 534 -13.56 -8.61 -29.52
C MET A 534 -14.58 -8.38 -28.40
N PHE A 535 -15.39 -9.38 -28.05
CA PHE A 535 -16.35 -9.29 -26.95
C PHE A 535 -15.64 -9.01 -25.62
N LEU A 536 -14.63 -9.80 -25.26
CA LEU A 536 -13.88 -9.62 -24.02
C LEU A 536 -13.08 -8.31 -23.97
N GLN A 537 -12.77 -7.71 -25.12
CA GLN A 537 -12.09 -6.41 -25.24
C GLN A 537 -13.05 -5.22 -25.18
N GLY A 538 -14.36 -5.45 -25.11
CA GLY A 538 -15.33 -4.36 -25.13
C GLY A 538 -15.70 -3.85 -26.51
N GLU A 539 -15.41 -4.60 -27.58
CA GLU A 539 -15.48 -4.13 -28.98
C GLU A 539 -16.72 -4.58 -29.76
N THR A 540 -17.58 -5.42 -29.17
CA THR A 540 -18.82 -5.89 -29.81
C THR A 540 -20.03 -5.02 -29.42
N ASP A 541 -21.12 -5.18 -30.17
CA ASP A 541 -22.39 -4.47 -29.92
C ASP A 541 -23.10 -4.87 -28.61
N SER A 542 -22.66 -5.96 -27.97
CA SER A 542 -23.03 -6.33 -26.59
C SER A 542 -22.72 -5.24 -25.56
N TRP A 543 -21.71 -4.42 -25.86
CA TRP A 543 -21.26 -3.36 -24.97
C TRP A 543 -22.00 -2.06 -25.25
N THR A 544 -22.80 -1.62 -24.28
CA THR A 544 -23.60 -0.41 -24.35
C THR A 544 -22.91 0.74 -23.63
N ALA A 545 -22.98 1.94 -24.22
CA ALA A 545 -22.49 3.15 -23.54
C ALA A 545 -23.50 3.56 -22.46
N THR A 546 -23.05 3.58 -21.20
CA THR A 546 -23.89 3.80 -20.03
C THR A 546 -23.24 4.83 -19.11
N SER A 547 -24.07 5.64 -18.48
CA SER A 547 -23.69 6.52 -17.38
C SER A 547 -24.56 6.21 -16.16
N GLY A 548 -24.00 6.31 -14.98
CA GLY A 548 -24.70 6.01 -13.75
C GLY A 548 -24.08 6.65 -12.52
N ILE A 549 -24.84 6.65 -11.43
CA ILE A 549 -24.42 7.00 -10.08
C ILE A 549 -24.28 5.69 -9.31
N PHE A 550 -23.21 5.52 -8.53
CA PHE A 550 -22.99 4.31 -7.75
C PHE A 550 -22.34 4.63 -6.41
N GLY A 551 -22.65 3.82 -5.40
CA GLY A 551 -22.13 4.00 -4.05
C GLY A 551 -22.99 3.36 -2.98
#